data_AF-A0A3E2CGB1-F1
#
_entry.id   AF-A0A3E2CGB1-F1
#
_cell.length_a   1.000
_cell.length_b   1.000
_cell.length_c   1.000
_cell.angle_alpha   90.00
_cell.angle_beta   90.00
_cell.angle_gamma   90.00
#
_symmetry.space_group_name_H-M   'P 1'
#
loop_
_entity.id
_entity.type
_entity.pdbx_description
1 polymer ?
#
loop_
_entity_poly.entity_id
_entity_poly.type
_entity_poly.pdbx_seq_one_letter_code
_entity_poly.pdbx_strand_id
1 'polypeptide(L)'
;MRLRLDLAYDGGDFYGWARQPNLRTVQGTLEDALYKVLRVHDGDSCFPLRLTVAGRTDTGVHASYQVCHLDVEDDILQNCVGHTNLTPVKALEYRLRGVLPKDISIHSVSIAPSGFDARFSALDRTYVYRISDAANRENLDPRMRGFVL
;
A
#
# COMPACT_ATOMS: atom_id res chain seq x y z
N MET A 1 1.61 4.24 -18.32
CA MET A 1 2.48 5.07 -17.46
C MET A 1 2.73 4.36 -16.14
N ARG A 2 3.83 4.66 -15.44
CA ARG A 2 4.15 4.09 -14.13
C ARG A 2 3.73 5.05 -13.02
N LEU A 3 3.01 4.56 -12.03
CA LEU A 3 2.64 5.31 -10.84
C LEU A 3 3.41 4.80 -9.62
N ARG A 4 3.93 5.73 -8.82
CA ARG A 4 4.54 5.49 -7.52
C ARG A 4 3.50 5.77 -6.43
N LEU A 5 3.36 4.83 -5.51
CA LEU A 5 2.50 4.92 -4.35
C LEU A 5 3.38 4.89 -3.09
N ASP A 6 3.24 5.90 -2.26
CA ASP A 6 3.82 5.95 -0.93
C ASP A 6 2.71 5.69 0.09
N LEU A 7 2.92 4.74 0.99
CA LEU A 7 1.89 4.31 1.92
C LEU A 7 2.47 3.87 3.27
N ALA A 8 1.62 3.85 4.29
CA ALA A 8 1.89 3.24 5.57
C ALA A 8 0.82 2.17 5.87
N TYR A 9 1.15 1.22 6.73
CA TYR A 9 0.17 0.27 7.24
C TYR A 9 0.52 -0.25 8.63
N ASP A 10 -0.53 -0.53 9.39
CA ASP A 10 -0.45 -1.34 10.59
C ASP A 10 -0.53 -2.82 10.17
N GLY A 11 0.58 -3.55 10.35
CA GLY A 11 0.71 -4.94 9.95
C GLY A 11 -0.02 -5.95 10.85
N GLY A 12 -0.57 -5.53 11.99
CA GLY A 12 -1.05 -6.42 13.05
C GLY A 12 -2.08 -7.46 12.58
N ASP A 13 -3.01 -7.07 11.70
CA ASP A 13 -4.07 -7.93 11.17
C ASP A 13 -3.79 -8.46 9.75
N PHE A 14 -2.54 -8.36 9.27
CA PHE A 14 -2.12 -8.84 7.95
C PHE A 14 -1.16 -10.03 8.04
N TYR A 15 -1.37 -11.01 7.16
CA TYR A 15 -0.47 -12.14 6.91
C TYR A 15 0.70 -11.74 6.00
N GLY A 16 1.30 -10.58 6.29
CA GLY A 16 2.42 -9.99 5.57
C GLY A 16 2.02 -9.22 4.32
N TRP A 17 3.03 -8.82 3.55
CA TRP A 17 2.81 -8.05 2.33
C TRP A 17 2.19 -8.88 1.21
N ALA A 18 2.85 -9.97 0.81
CA ALA A 18 2.59 -10.63 -0.47
C ALA A 18 1.20 -11.28 -0.52
N ARG A 19 0.49 -11.15 -1.64
CA ARG A 19 -0.82 -11.80 -1.85
C ARG A 19 -0.71 -13.31 -1.72
N GLN A 20 -1.62 -13.89 -0.93
CA GLN A 20 -1.71 -15.33 -0.68
C GLN A 20 -3.19 -15.76 -0.72
N PRO A 21 -3.50 -16.98 -1.19
CA PRO A 21 -4.87 -17.48 -1.19
C PRO A 21 -5.47 -17.52 0.22
N ASN A 22 -6.71 -17.04 0.37
CA ASN A 22 -7.49 -17.08 1.61
C ASN A 22 -6.91 -16.33 2.81
N LEU A 23 -5.89 -15.49 2.62
CA LEU A 23 -5.27 -14.71 3.68
C LEU A 23 -5.34 -13.22 3.37
N ARG A 24 -5.65 -12.43 4.39
CA ARG A 24 -5.66 -10.98 4.29
C ARG A 24 -4.22 -10.49 4.29
N THR A 25 -3.76 -9.95 3.17
CA THR A 25 -2.41 -9.39 3.02
C THR A 25 -2.49 -7.94 2.55
N VAL A 26 -1.40 -7.19 2.74
CA VAL A 26 -1.37 -5.77 2.35
C VAL A 26 -1.48 -5.63 0.83
N GLN A 27 -0.72 -6.43 0.07
CA GLN A 27 -0.79 -6.43 -1.39
C GLN A 27 -2.17 -6.80 -1.90
N GLY A 28 -2.79 -7.86 -1.36
CA GLY A 28 -4.13 -8.27 -1.79
C GLY A 28 -5.17 -7.18 -1.53
N THR A 29 -5.14 -6.59 -0.34
CA THR A 29 -6.06 -5.50 0.04
C THR A 29 -5.88 -4.26 -0.85
N LEU A 30 -4.63 -3.92 -1.17
CA LEU A 30 -4.33 -2.80 -2.06
C LEU A 30 -4.72 -3.09 -3.51
N GLU A 31 -4.49 -4.31 -4.01
CA GLU A 31 -4.94 -4.75 -5.32
C GLU A 31 -6.47 -4.73 -5.44
N ASP A 32 -7.20 -5.24 -4.46
CA ASP A 32 -8.67 -5.20 -4.43
C ASP A 32 -9.20 -3.76 -4.48
N ALA A 33 -8.56 -2.85 -3.74
CA ALA A 33 -8.87 -1.43 -3.80
C ALA A 33 -8.57 -0.83 -5.18
N LEU A 34 -7.43 -1.18 -5.80
CA LEU A 34 -7.06 -0.72 -7.13
C LEU A 34 -8.03 -1.24 -8.20
N TYR A 35 -8.39 -2.52 -8.20
CA TYR A 35 -9.39 -3.11 -9.09
C TYR A 35 -10.71 -2.34 -9.02
N LYS A 36 -11.19 -2.08 -7.80
CA LYS A 36 -12.42 -1.32 -7.56
C LYS A 36 -12.34 0.12 -8.06
N VAL A 37 -11.22 0.81 -7.83
CA VAL A 37 -11.08 2.24 -8.15
C VAL A 37 -10.81 2.47 -9.64
N LEU A 38 -9.97 1.64 -10.26
CA LEU A 38 -9.64 1.69 -11.69
C LEU A 38 -10.74 1.07 -12.56
N ARG A 39 -11.72 0.38 -11.95
CA ARG A 39 -12.83 -0.31 -12.61
C ARG A 39 -12.34 -1.38 -13.59
N VAL A 40 -11.35 -2.14 -13.16
CA VAL A 40 -10.78 -3.28 -13.90
C VAL A 40 -10.97 -4.56 -13.08
N HIS A 41 -10.93 -5.71 -13.75
CA HIS A 41 -11.20 -6.99 -13.12
C HIS A 41 -9.91 -7.74 -12.78
N ASP A 42 -9.94 -8.49 -11.68
CA ASP A 42 -8.86 -9.42 -11.37
C ASP A 42 -8.81 -10.54 -12.42
N GLY A 43 -7.61 -10.85 -12.91
CA GLY A 43 -7.42 -11.80 -14.00
C GLY A 43 -7.71 -11.24 -15.40
N ASP A 44 -7.91 -9.94 -15.56
CA ASP A 44 -7.95 -9.31 -16.89
C ASP A 44 -6.61 -9.51 -17.61
N SER A 45 -6.62 -10.32 -18.67
CA SER A 45 -5.42 -10.63 -19.45
C SER A 45 -4.95 -9.44 -20.29
N CYS A 46 -5.85 -8.51 -20.63
CA CYS A 46 -5.50 -7.30 -21.35
C CYS A 46 -4.84 -6.29 -20.42
N PHE A 47 -5.29 -6.21 -19.17
CA PHE A 47 -4.75 -5.28 -18.19
C PHE A 47 -4.50 -5.92 -16.81
N PRO A 48 -3.40 -6.69 -16.66
CA PRO A 48 -3.05 -7.28 -15.37
C PRO A 48 -2.45 -6.20 -14.46
N LEU A 49 -3.11 -5.91 -13.33
CA LEU A 49 -2.53 -5.08 -12.28
C LEU A 49 -1.31 -5.78 -11.68
N ARG A 50 -0.11 -5.21 -11.91
CA ARG A 50 1.14 -5.72 -11.36
C ARG A 50 1.72 -4.74 -10.37
N LEU A 51 1.53 -5.03 -9.09
CA LEU A 51 2.09 -4.23 -8.02
C LEU A 51 3.48 -4.74 -7.63
N THR A 52 4.48 -3.87 -7.73
CA THR A 52 5.85 -4.15 -7.29
C THR A 52 6.20 -3.29 -6.09
N VAL A 53 6.64 -3.93 -5.01
CA VAL A 53 6.98 -3.26 -3.74
C VAL A 53 8.48 -3.09 -3.56
N ALA A 54 8.88 -2.05 -2.83
CA ALA A 54 10.26 -1.83 -2.45
C ALA A 54 10.82 -2.94 -1.56
N GLY A 55 10.09 -3.38 -0.56
CA GLY A 55 10.45 -4.53 0.28
C GLY A 55 9.23 -5.29 0.77
N ARG A 56 9.30 -6.62 0.75
CA ARG A 56 8.27 -7.45 1.38
C ARG A 56 8.44 -7.42 2.90
N THR A 57 7.32 -7.42 3.61
CA THR A 57 7.25 -7.55 5.07
C THR A 57 6.57 -8.87 5.43
N ASP A 58 7.00 -9.44 6.55
CA ASP A 58 6.41 -10.68 7.10
C ASP A 58 5.11 -10.38 7.87
N THR A 59 4.42 -11.44 8.29
CA THR A 59 3.18 -11.34 9.07
C THR A 59 3.39 -10.52 10.34
N GLY A 60 2.48 -9.58 10.60
CA GLY A 60 2.54 -8.70 11.78
C GLY A 60 3.53 -7.53 11.68
N VAL A 61 4.36 -7.44 10.64
CA VAL A 61 5.33 -6.34 10.49
C VAL A 61 4.63 -5.10 9.93
N HIS A 62 4.79 -3.97 10.61
CA HIS A 62 4.24 -2.67 10.20
C HIS A 62 5.15 -1.95 9.19
N ALA A 63 4.62 -0.94 8.51
CA ALA A 63 5.43 -0.02 7.72
C ALA A 63 4.96 1.43 7.92
N SER A 64 5.87 2.30 8.35
CA SER A 64 5.63 3.74 8.42
C SER A 64 5.77 4.41 7.05
N TYR A 65 6.54 3.83 6.13
CA TYR A 65 6.70 4.31 4.77
C TYR A 65 7.15 3.17 3.85
N GLN A 66 6.20 2.53 3.20
CA GLN A 66 6.41 1.57 2.13
C GLN A 66 6.21 2.26 0.78
N VAL A 67 7.00 1.85 -0.21
CA VAL A 67 6.86 2.33 -1.59
C VAL A 67 6.51 1.16 -2.48
N CYS A 68 5.52 1.35 -3.33
CA CYS A 68 5.22 0.43 -4.42
C CYS A 68 4.98 1.18 -5.72
N HIS A 69 4.99 0.45 -6.83
CA HIS A 69 4.59 0.98 -8.11
C HIS A 69 3.73 -0.01 -8.88
N LEU A 70 2.95 0.53 -9.81
CA LEU A 70 2.22 -0.20 -10.82
C LEU A 70 2.27 0.54 -12.15
N ASP A 71 2.10 -0.21 -13.23
CA ASP A 71 1.90 0.35 -14.55
C ASP A 71 0.40 0.41 -14.86
N VAL A 72 -0.06 1.54 -15.40
CA VAL A 72 -1.46 1.79 -15.77
C VAL A 72 -1.58 2.57 -17.07
N GLU A 73 -2.53 2.21 -17.91
CA GLU A 73 -2.84 2.95 -19.13
C GLU A 73 -3.58 4.25 -18.82
N ASP A 74 -3.44 5.27 -19.67
CA ASP A 74 -4.00 6.60 -19.38
C ASP A 74 -5.54 6.56 -19.35
N ASP A 75 -6.15 5.87 -20.31
CA ASP A 75 -7.59 5.66 -20.42
C ASP A 75 -8.18 4.94 -19.19
N ILE A 76 -7.49 3.93 -18.66
CA ILE A 76 -7.88 3.26 -17.42
C ILE A 76 -7.78 4.21 -16.23
N LEU A 77 -6.73 5.02 -16.17
CA LEU A 77 -6.56 6.00 -15.10
C LEU A 77 -7.66 7.08 -15.14
N GLN A 78 -8.17 7.44 -16.33
CA GLN A 78 -9.30 8.37 -16.48
C GLN A 78 -10.58 7.86 -15.79
N ASN A 79 -10.77 6.54 -15.63
CA ASN A 79 -11.92 5.96 -14.93
C ASN A 79 -12.04 6.47 -13.48
N CYS A 80 -10.92 6.87 -12.87
CA CYS A 80 -10.88 7.44 -11.53
C CYS A 80 -11.50 8.84 -11.44
N VAL A 81 -11.52 9.62 -12.53
CA VAL A 81 -11.96 11.03 -12.44
C VAL A 81 -13.45 11.10 -12.05
N GLY A 82 -14.31 10.34 -12.73
CA GLY A 82 -15.75 10.33 -12.46
C GLY A 82 -16.35 11.75 -12.43
N HIS A 83 -17.04 12.10 -11.33
CA HIS A 83 -17.59 13.45 -11.13
C HIS A 83 -16.65 14.42 -10.39
N THR A 84 -15.39 14.03 -10.15
CA THR A 84 -14.43 14.90 -9.46
C THR A 84 -13.80 15.88 -10.45
N ASN A 85 -13.43 17.08 -9.97
CA ASN A 85 -12.65 18.06 -10.74
C ASN A 85 -11.13 17.87 -10.54
N LEU A 86 -10.69 16.65 -10.22
CA LEU A 86 -9.30 16.31 -9.93
C LEU A 86 -8.60 15.76 -11.18
N THR A 87 -7.27 15.90 -11.23
CA THR A 87 -6.47 15.17 -12.23
C THR A 87 -6.58 13.66 -11.97
N PRO A 88 -6.41 12.79 -12.99
CA PRO A 88 -6.59 11.35 -12.84
C PRO A 88 -5.76 10.73 -11.70
N VAL A 89 -4.50 11.15 -11.56
CA VAL A 89 -3.60 10.72 -10.48
C VAL A 89 -4.13 11.15 -9.11
N LYS A 90 -4.63 12.39 -8.98
CA LYS A 90 -5.19 12.89 -7.71
C LYS A 90 -6.56 12.28 -7.40
N ALA A 91 -7.35 11.97 -8.41
CA ALA A 91 -8.59 11.23 -8.25
C ALA A 91 -8.33 9.80 -7.74
N LEU A 92 -7.30 9.12 -8.27
CA LEU A 92 -6.85 7.83 -7.77
C LEU A 92 -6.40 7.92 -6.31
N GLU A 93 -5.51 8.87 -5.96
CA GLU A 93 -5.08 9.11 -4.58
C GLU A 93 -6.26 9.32 -3.63
N TYR A 94 -7.19 10.21 -4.00
CA TYR A 94 -8.40 10.51 -3.22
C TYR A 94 -9.28 9.28 -3.01
N ARG A 95 -9.53 8.51 -4.08
CA ARG A 95 -10.38 7.32 -4.01
C ARG A 95 -9.74 6.19 -3.20
N LEU A 96 -8.44 5.95 -3.37
CA LEU A 96 -7.72 4.95 -2.58
C LEU A 96 -7.82 5.26 -1.08
N ARG A 97 -7.59 6.52 -0.67
CA ARG A 97 -7.81 6.93 0.73
C ARG A 97 -9.23 6.69 1.23
N GLY A 98 -10.22 6.78 0.34
CA GLY A 98 -11.63 6.57 0.68
C GLY A 98 -12.07 5.10 0.75
N VAL A 99 -11.45 4.21 -0.02
CA VAL A 99 -11.86 2.79 -0.09
C VAL A 99 -10.97 1.85 0.73
N LEU A 100 -9.74 2.25 1.03
CA LEU A 100 -8.83 1.44 1.82
C LEU A 100 -9.29 1.35 3.29
N PRO A 101 -9.05 0.21 3.96
CA PRO A 101 -9.30 0.08 5.38
C PRO A 101 -8.36 0.99 6.19
N LYS A 102 -8.75 1.29 7.44
CA LYS A 102 -8.03 2.25 8.31
C LYS A 102 -6.60 1.84 8.66
N ASP A 103 -6.27 0.57 8.52
CA ASP A 103 -4.94 0.01 8.75
C ASP A 103 -4.01 0.14 7.53
N ILE A 104 -4.45 0.77 6.43
CA ILE A 104 -3.60 1.20 5.30
C ILE A 104 -3.86 2.68 5.01
N SER A 105 -2.79 3.48 4.99
CA SER A 105 -2.85 4.92 4.68
C SER A 105 -2.04 5.25 3.44
N ILE A 106 -2.65 5.93 2.46
CA ILE A 106 -1.94 6.45 1.29
C ILE A 106 -1.38 7.85 1.61
N HIS A 107 -0.06 7.95 1.62
CA HIS A 107 0.64 9.23 1.75
C HIS A 107 0.60 10.00 0.45
N SER A 108 0.92 9.37 -0.68
CA SER A 108 0.92 10.03 -1.98
C SER A 108 0.74 9.05 -3.13
N VAL A 109 0.20 9.54 -4.25
CA VAL A 109 0.30 8.89 -5.56
C VAL A 109 0.90 9.90 -6.53
N SER A 110 1.94 9.49 -7.27
CA SER A 110 2.62 10.34 -8.23
C SER A 110 3.03 9.57 -9.49
N ILE A 111 3.25 10.28 -10.59
CA ILE A 111 3.87 9.68 -11.79
C ILE A 111 5.32 9.38 -11.43
N ALA A 112 5.72 8.12 -11.64
CA ALA A 112 7.08 7.71 -11.36
C ALA A 112 8.05 8.27 -12.42
N PRO A 113 9.30 8.60 -12.05
CA PRO A 113 10.35 8.92 -13.01
C PRO A 113 10.57 7.80 -14.03
N SER A 114 11.05 8.15 -15.22
CA SER A 114 11.41 7.14 -16.24
C SER A 114 12.42 6.14 -15.68
N GLY A 115 12.16 4.84 -15.89
CA GLY A 115 13.01 3.75 -15.40
C GLY A 115 12.90 3.45 -13.90
N PHE A 116 12.04 4.14 -13.14
CA PHE A 116 11.85 3.87 -11.72
C PHE A 116 11.29 2.46 -11.48
N ASP A 117 11.91 1.70 -10.60
CA ASP A 117 11.40 0.44 -10.06
C ASP A 117 11.46 0.48 -8.54
N ALA A 118 10.32 0.37 -7.86
CA ALA A 118 10.26 0.45 -6.39
C ALA A 118 11.25 -0.48 -5.69
N ARG A 119 11.51 -1.68 -6.24
CA ARG A 119 12.44 -2.67 -5.67
C ARG A 119 13.89 -2.34 -6.00
N PHE A 120 14.19 -2.01 -7.25
CA PHE A 120 15.58 -1.89 -7.71
C PHE A 120 16.14 -0.47 -7.65
N SER A 121 15.29 0.55 -7.69
CA SER A 121 15.70 1.95 -7.55
C SER A 121 15.89 2.38 -6.09
N ALA A 122 15.46 1.58 -5.11
CA ALA A 122 15.69 1.85 -3.70
C ALA A 122 17.18 1.71 -3.35
N LEU A 123 17.79 2.77 -2.81
CA LEU A 123 19.21 2.79 -2.41
C LEU A 123 19.42 2.08 -1.06
N ASP A 124 18.51 2.30 -0.11
CA ASP A 124 18.53 1.68 1.21
C ASP A 124 17.11 1.33 1.67
N ARG A 125 17.04 0.58 2.78
CA ARG A 125 15.81 0.22 3.48
C ARG A 125 16.11 0.29 4.98
N THR A 126 15.35 1.08 5.71
CA THR A 126 15.51 1.23 7.16
C THR A 126 14.47 0.41 7.90
N TYR A 127 14.92 -0.38 8.87
CA TYR A 127 14.05 -1.14 9.76
C TYR A 127 14.28 -0.67 11.19
N VAL A 128 13.18 -0.48 11.92
CA VAL A 128 13.20 -0.08 13.34
C VAL A 128 12.53 -1.19 14.14
N TYR A 129 13.28 -1.77 15.07
CA TYR A 129 12.76 -2.70 16.06
C TYR A 129 12.59 -1.96 17.39
N ARG A 130 11.37 -2.01 17.94
CA ARG A 130 11.06 -1.45 19.26
C ARG A 130 10.84 -2.60 20.23
N ILE A 131 11.67 -2.67 21.25
CA ILE A 131 11.60 -3.70 22.28
C ILE A 131 11.10 -3.02 23.55
N SER A 132 9.99 -3.53 24.12
CA SER A 132 9.54 -3.12 25.45
C SER A 132 10.29 -3.95 26.47
N ASP A 133 11.12 -3.30 27.29
CA ASP A 133 11.94 -3.90 28.35
C ASP A 133 11.24 -3.90 29.72
N ALA A 134 9.96 -3.50 29.76
CA ALA A 134 9.19 -3.41 30.99
C ALA A 134 8.95 -4.80 31.59
N ALA A 135 9.87 -5.21 32.45
CA ALA A 135 9.80 -6.44 33.25
C ALA A 135 8.58 -6.48 34.20
N ASN A 136 7.84 -5.39 34.34
CA ASN A 136 6.72 -5.27 35.26
C ASN A 136 5.38 -5.14 34.52
N ARG A 137 4.62 -6.25 34.48
CA ARG A 137 3.32 -6.35 33.79
C ARG A 137 2.25 -5.41 34.37
N GLU A 138 2.48 -4.88 35.57
CA GLU A 138 1.55 -4.01 36.30
C GLU A 138 1.37 -2.62 35.65
N ASN A 139 2.35 -2.15 34.87
CA ASN A 139 2.31 -0.84 34.20
C ASN A 139 2.16 -0.93 32.67
N LEU A 140 1.73 -2.09 32.15
CA LEU A 140 1.45 -2.25 30.72
C LEU A 140 0.18 -1.46 30.34
N ASP A 141 0.33 -0.41 29.54
CA ASP A 141 -0.81 0.22 28.88
C ASP A 141 -1.19 -0.58 27.63
N PRO A 142 -2.33 -1.30 27.63
CA PRO A 142 -2.74 -2.10 26.47
C PRO A 142 -2.98 -1.26 25.21
N ARG A 143 -3.22 0.06 25.34
CA ARG A 143 -3.36 0.97 24.20
C ARG A 143 -2.06 1.15 23.43
N MET A 144 -0.91 0.89 24.06
CA MET A 144 0.41 1.00 23.45
C MET A 144 0.83 -0.26 22.69
N ARG A 145 0.07 -1.36 22.77
CA ARG A 145 0.44 -2.67 22.19
C ARG A 145 0.63 -2.63 20.67
N GLY A 146 -0.12 -1.79 19.96
CA GLY A 146 0.00 -1.60 18.51
C GLY A 146 0.74 -0.32 18.10
N PHE A 147 1.28 0.43 19.07
CA PHE A 147 1.86 1.74 18.79
C PHE A 147 3.34 1.61 18.44
N VAL A 148 3.64 1.62 17.13
CA VAL A 148 5.00 1.77 16.62
C VAL A 148 5.22 3.27 16.38
N LEU A 149 5.81 3.97 17.37
CA LEU A 149 6.24 5.37 17.18
C LEU A 149 7.27 5.50 16.03
#